data_AF-A0A101E9M9-F1
#
_entry.id   AF-A0A101E9M9-F1
#
_cell.length_a   1.000
_cell.length_b   1.000
_cell.length_c   1.000
_cell.angle_alpha   90.00
_cell.angle_beta   90.00
_cell.angle_gamma   90.00
#
_symmetry.space_group_name_H-M   'P 1'
#
loop_
_entity.id
_entity.type
_entity.pdbx_description
1 polymer ?
#
loop_
_entity_poly.entity_id
_entity_poly.type
_entity_poly.pdbx_seq_one_letter_code
_entity_poly.pdbx_strand_id
1 'polypeptide(L)'
;MSKENFENLENAPIKNGTVRIEKGKVVVKDPEGKGKPAAIAPGLNVDVYVDGKKITQKTEVTTKNRIEVVPAVIPPQQEIKIRVDKDKMKAYLSITYIPGRTYEIEDSWETRELIIEAVKYKEQLLDPPTLDEIMKALSEKGIVYGISREAIAEAVSTRDGREVVVASGVPPVKGRDAFIELCYEKMFKRKNEDSLWVDTLDYGKIISVEAGTVIARKIPPEPGTPGINVFGEKIDPPPPKDLELKAGNGVEIRNNGLEAVALINGRPEVRGSNVFISPVHTVYKDVGKETGNIYFKGDVVIEGNVSDGMTVKASGNVTVKGSAAHCHISAGGNVVVNRSVIGGTIKAGDKGVKLYSIREKLLSLSSEVEKVVDVACRLAENPKFIRRPEVEKYGIGVGLKLLFDTKFFDIQEKFRKFYKEIMGMEENAAERYLGKGFVLFLNRAKEVITGRGALELKSVERIKGFASDFRETVAEAVAEIERSLKNRSSITVGYAQHSILEAAGDVIITGRGAYNTKIYAGGNVVVKNERGFFRGGEIVSEGSVEIYELGSAGGAVTFVSVPAGQKIKYTVVHSGVRLKVGSTIKKFEMKIGDLEDQERRK
;
A
#
# COMPACT_ATOMS: atom_id res chain seq x y z
N MET A 1 -125.50 -18.82 73.28
CA MET A 1 -124.87 -20.14 73.06
C MET A 1 -123.50 -19.87 72.47
N SER A 2 -122.36 -20.29 73.01
CA SER A 2 -121.92 -20.91 74.27
C SER A 2 -120.38 -20.74 74.26
N LYS A 3 -119.75 -20.80 75.43
CA LYS A 3 -118.37 -20.43 75.78
C LYS A 3 -117.25 -21.33 75.17
N GLU A 4 -117.47 -21.96 74.01
CA GLU A 4 -116.62 -23.05 73.49
C GLU A 4 -115.87 -22.78 72.17
N ASN A 5 -115.97 -21.59 71.58
CA ASN A 5 -115.28 -21.27 70.30
C ASN A 5 -114.13 -20.24 70.41
N PHE A 6 -113.69 -19.88 71.62
CA PHE A 6 -112.56 -18.96 71.83
C PHE A 6 -111.20 -19.64 72.08
N GLU A 7 -111.13 -20.98 72.13
CA GLU A 7 -109.89 -21.73 72.42
C GLU A 7 -109.22 -22.40 71.20
N ASN A 8 -109.64 -22.11 69.96
CA ASN A 8 -109.06 -22.73 68.75
C ASN A 8 -108.43 -21.76 67.73
N LEU A 9 -108.10 -20.53 68.13
CA LEU A 9 -107.35 -19.56 67.30
C LEU A 9 -105.90 -19.33 67.77
N GLU A 10 -105.44 -19.97 68.85
CA GLU A 10 -104.05 -19.87 69.33
C GLU A 10 -103.08 -20.92 68.76
N ASN A 11 -103.54 -21.88 67.95
CA ASN A 11 -102.71 -22.93 67.34
C ASN A 11 -102.69 -22.92 65.80
N ALA A 12 -102.71 -21.73 65.17
CA ALA A 12 -102.38 -21.61 63.74
C ALA A 12 -100.86 -21.82 63.53
N PRO A 13 -100.41 -22.64 62.56
CA PRO A 13 -98.98 -22.85 62.31
C PRO A 13 -98.30 -21.53 61.94
N ILE A 14 -97.31 -21.12 62.74
CA ILE A 14 -96.51 -19.91 62.47
C ILE A 14 -95.58 -20.22 61.30
N LYS A 15 -95.82 -19.61 60.13
CA LYS A 15 -94.92 -19.69 58.98
C LYS A 15 -94.44 -18.32 58.59
N ASN A 16 -93.13 -18.17 58.44
CA ASN A 16 -92.56 -16.92 57.95
C ASN A 16 -92.82 -16.76 56.45
N GLY A 17 -92.86 -15.51 56.00
CA GLY A 17 -92.85 -15.20 54.58
C GLY A 17 -91.53 -15.63 53.96
N THR A 18 -91.59 -16.03 52.71
CA THR A 18 -90.43 -16.50 51.94
C THR A 18 -90.34 -15.76 50.62
N VAL A 19 -89.13 -15.70 50.08
CA VAL A 19 -88.80 -15.09 48.81
C VAL A 19 -87.89 -16.03 48.03
N ARG A 20 -88.08 -16.07 46.72
CA ARG A 20 -87.22 -16.79 45.78
C ARG A 20 -87.12 -16.01 44.47
N ILE A 21 -86.12 -16.33 43.67
CA ILE A 21 -86.04 -15.89 42.28
C ILE A 21 -86.44 -17.08 41.41
N GLU A 22 -87.41 -16.86 40.53
CA GLU A 22 -87.89 -17.87 39.58
C GLU A 22 -88.06 -17.23 38.21
N LYS A 23 -87.39 -17.79 37.20
CA LYS A 23 -87.29 -17.23 35.84
C LYS A 23 -86.87 -15.74 35.85
N GLY A 24 -85.92 -15.39 36.72
CA GLY A 24 -85.40 -14.02 36.85
C GLY A 24 -86.36 -13.01 37.47
N LYS A 25 -87.48 -13.45 38.07
CA LYS A 25 -88.42 -12.59 38.81
C LYS A 25 -88.44 -12.94 40.29
N VAL A 26 -88.56 -11.91 41.13
CA VAL A 26 -88.70 -12.08 42.58
C VAL A 26 -90.12 -12.51 42.90
N VAL A 27 -90.27 -13.67 43.52
CA VAL A 27 -91.55 -14.23 43.95
C VAL A 27 -91.57 -14.25 45.47
N VAL A 28 -92.53 -13.54 46.07
CA VAL A 28 -92.71 -13.44 47.52
C VAL A 28 -93.94 -14.22 47.95
N LYS A 29 -93.87 -14.90 49.10
CA LYS A 29 -95.01 -15.47 49.82
C LYS A 29 -95.13 -14.78 51.18
N ASP A 30 -96.35 -14.41 51.53
CA ASP A 30 -96.63 -13.72 52.79
C ASP A 30 -96.58 -14.69 54.00
N PRO A 31 -96.27 -14.20 55.21
CA PRO A 31 -96.30 -15.00 56.43
C PRO A 31 -97.72 -15.42 56.85
N GLU A 32 -97.84 -16.58 57.50
CA GLU A 32 -99.06 -17.08 58.15
C GLU A 32 -98.96 -16.95 59.68
N GLY A 33 -100.03 -16.51 60.36
CA GLY A 33 -100.06 -16.34 61.81
C GLY A 33 -99.15 -15.20 62.31
N LYS A 34 -98.29 -15.48 63.32
CA LYS A 34 -97.29 -14.53 63.86
C LYS A 34 -95.94 -14.56 63.11
N GLY A 35 -95.91 -15.08 61.88
CA GLY A 35 -94.69 -15.18 61.08
C GLY A 35 -94.15 -13.81 60.66
N LYS A 36 -92.83 -13.71 60.44
CA LYS A 36 -92.18 -12.48 59.97
C LYS A 36 -92.20 -12.38 58.44
N PRO A 37 -92.28 -11.19 57.84
CA PRO A 37 -92.19 -11.01 56.39
C PRO A 37 -90.88 -11.53 55.79
N ALA A 38 -90.90 -11.80 54.49
CA ALA A 38 -89.67 -12.06 53.74
C ALA A 38 -88.86 -10.76 53.63
N ALA A 39 -87.55 -10.85 53.48
CA ALA A 39 -86.71 -9.68 53.29
C ALA A 39 -85.77 -9.85 52.09
N ILE A 40 -85.57 -8.78 51.33
CA ILE A 40 -84.61 -8.72 50.24
C ILE A 40 -83.57 -7.63 50.48
N ALA A 41 -82.36 -7.85 49.99
CA ALA A 41 -81.31 -6.84 49.94
C ALA A 41 -80.63 -6.86 48.57
N PRO A 42 -80.21 -5.71 48.01
CA PRO A 42 -79.38 -5.70 46.81
C PRO A 42 -77.96 -6.18 47.14
N GLY A 43 -77.37 -6.97 46.27
CA GLY A 43 -75.94 -7.31 46.31
C GLY A 43 -75.25 -6.92 45.00
N LEU A 44 -74.35 -7.76 44.49
CA LEU A 44 -73.47 -7.39 43.38
C LEU A 44 -74.19 -7.24 42.02
N ASN A 45 -73.76 -6.22 41.25
CA ASN A 45 -74.13 -5.94 39.85
C ASN A 45 -75.63 -5.86 39.57
N VAL A 46 -76.42 -5.42 40.55
CA VAL A 46 -77.86 -5.37 40.40
C VAL A 46 -78.47 -4.23 41.19
N ASP A 47 -79.42 -3.54 40.57
CA ASP A 47 -80.25 -2.55 41.21
C ASP A 47 -81.62 -3.16 41.54
N VAL A 48 -82.02 -3.09 42.80
CA VAL A 48 -83.32 -3.58 43.27
C VAL A 48 -84.20 -2.40 43.65
N TYR A 49 -85.42 -2.40 43.14
CA TYR A 49 -86.44 -1.39 43.41
C TYR A 49 -87.64 -2.04 44.07
N VAL A 50 -88.15 -1.44 45.15
CA VAL A 50 -89.38 -1.84 45.84
C VAL A 50 -90.33 -0.65 45.79
N ASP A 51 -91.51 -0.85 45.19
CA ASP A 51 -92.52 0.19 44.97
C ASP A 51 -91.96 1.44 44.27
N GLY A 52 -91.06 1.22 43.31
CA GLY A 52 -90.41 2.26 42.52
C GLY A 52 -89.26 2.99 43.23
N LYS A 53 -88.92 2.64 44.47
CA LYS A 53 -87.75 3.20 45.18
C LYS A 53 -86.60 2.21 45.21
N LYS A 54 -85.40 2.68 44.83
CA LYS A 54 -84.17 1.88 44.91
C LYS A 54 -83.85 1.59 46.36
N ILE A 55 -83.72 0.32 46.70
CA ILE A 55 -83.26 -0.09 48.03
C ILE A 55 -81.74 -0.23 48.01
N THR A 56 -81.11 0.04 49.15
CA THR A 56 -79.65 -0.10 49.35
C THR A 56 -79.30 -0.96 50.56
N GLN A 57 -80.32 -1.36 51.32
CA GLN A 57 -80.22 -2.12 52.55
C GLN A 57 -81.40 -3.10 52.64
N LYS A 58 -81.29 -4.06 53.54
CA LYS A 58 -82.30 -5.10 53.76
C LYS A 58 -83.68 -4.48 54.01
N THR A 59 -84.65 -4.89 53.20
CA THR A 59 -86.01 -4.36 53.20
C THR A 59 -87.00 -5.51 53.28
N GLU A 60 -87.95 -5.43 54.20
CA GLU A 60 -89.04 -6.41 54.32
C GLU A 60 -90.03 -6.22 53.17
N VAL A 61 -90.47 -7.33 52.57
CA VAL A 61 -91.35 -7.36 51.39
C VAL A 61 -92.47 -8.38 51.56
N THR A 62 -93.60 -8.07 50.93
CA THR A 62 -94.84 -8.85 50.90
C THR A 62 -95.36 -8.95 49.47
N THR A 63 -96.37 -9.77 49.22
CA THR A 63 -97.02 -9.91 47.89
C THR A 63 -97.62 -8.60 47.36
N LYS A 64 -97.80 -7.59 48.23
CA LYS A 64 -98.31 -6.25 47.85
C LYS A 64 -97.24 -5.34 47.25
N ASN A 65 -95.96 -5.63 47.47
CA ASN A 65 -94.87 -4.77 46.99
C ASN A 65 -94.54 -5.08 45.52
N ARG A 66 -94.37 -4.05 44.70
CA ARG A 66 -93.85 -4.18 43.34
C ARG A 66 -92.32 -4.22 43.38
N ILE A 67 -91.75 -5.39 43.15
CA ILE A 67 -90.30 -5.58 43.14
C ILE A 67 -89.80 -5.63 41.69
N GLU A 68 -88.87 -4.74 41.36
CA GLU A 68 -88.20 -4.69 40.06
C GLU A 68 -86.71 -4.85 40.27
N VAL A 69 -86.10 -5.71 39.45
CA VAL A 69 -84.68 -6.00 39.54
C VAL A 69 -84.04 -5.73 38.19
N VAL A 70 -83.03 -4.87 38.19
CA VAL A 70 -82.33 -4.40 37.00
C VAL A 70 -80.87 -4.80 37.12
N PRO A 71 -80.43 -5.87 36.44
CA PRO A 71 -79.02 -6.22 36.35
C PRO A 71 -78.20 -5.11 35.68
N ALA A 72 -76.94 -4.98 36.06
CA ALA A 72 -76.02 -4.03 35.45
C ALA A 72 -75.70 -4.42 33.99
N VAL A 73 -75.42 -3.41 33.17
CA VAL A 73 -74.90 -3.57 31.80
C VAL A 73 -73.65 -2.72 31.66
N ILE A 74 -72.53 -3.37 31.34
CA ILE A 74 -71.25 -2.73 31.02
C ILE A 74 -71.08 -2.82 29.49
N PRO A 75 -71.03 -1.71 28.75
CA PRO A 75 -70.87 -1.75 27.30
C PRO A 75 -69.46 -2.19 26.91
N PRO A 76 -69.28 -2.91 25.78
CA PRO A 76 -67.95 -3.22 25.27
C PRO A 76 -67.23 -1.96 24.79
N GLN A 77 -65.91 -1.96 24.89
CA GLN A 77 -65.06 -0.87 24.41
C GLN A 77 -63.96 -1.41 23.49
N GLN A 78 -63.52 -0.56 22.57
CA GLN A 78 -62.42 -0.86 21.66
C GLN A 78 -61.54 0.38 21.52
N GLU A 79 -60.23 0.19 21.59
CA GLU A 79 -59.24 1.25 21.43
C GLU A 79 -58.26 0.89 20.32
N ILE A 80 -58.15 1.77 19.31
CA ILE A 80 -57.16 1.69 18.24
C ILE A 80 -56.02 2.63 18.59
N LYS A 81 -54.83 2.07 18.82
CA LYS A 81 -53.64 2.85 19.18
C LYS A 81 -52.56 2.67 18.12
N ILE A 82 -52.13 3.81 17.58
CA ILE A 82 -51.04 3.89 16.61
C ILE A 82 -49.85 4.57 17.27
N ARG A 83 -48.71 3.89 17.25
CA ARG A 83 -47.43 4.38 17.75
C ARG A 83 -46.43 4.41 16.61
N VAL A 84 -45.69 5.50 16.48
CA VAL A 84 -44.58 5.59 15.51
C VAL A 84 -43.26 5.53 16.29
N ASP A 85 -42.27 4.83 15.75
CA ASP A 85 -40.93 4.80 16.34
C ASP A 85 -40.25 6.16 16.28
N LYS A 86 -39.26 6.36 17.17
CA LYS A 86 -38.53 7.65 17.30
C LYS A 86 -37.81 8.06 16.01
N ASP A 87 -37.34 7.08 15.23
CA ASP A 87 -36.69 7.28 13.94
C ASP A 87 -37.68 7.48 12.78
N LYS A 88 -38.99 7.45 13.07
CA LYS A 88 -40.08 7.55 12.10
C LYS A 88 -40.09 6.44 11.04
N MET A 89 -39.36 5.34 11.24
CA MET A 89 -39.20 4.28 10.24
C MET A 89 -40.29 3.22 10.29
N LYS A 90 -40.98 3.08 11.42
CA LYS A 90 -42.02 2.07 11.63
C LYS A 90 -43.23 2.66 12.32
N ALA A 91 -44.41 2.22 11.89
CA ALA A 91 -45.66 2.46 12.59
C ALA A 91 -46.24 1.14 13.10
N TYR A 92 -46.70 1.17 14.34
CA TYR A 92 -47.25 0.05 15.07
C TYR A 92 -48.73 0.28 15.31
N LEU A 93 -49.54 -0.73 15.04
CA LEU A 93 -50.97 -0.77 15.35
C LEU A 93 -51.20 -1.75 16.50
N SER A 94 -51.97 -1.32 17.49
CA SER A 94 -52.51 -2.21 18.53
C SER A 94 -54.00 -1.94 18.67
N ILE A 95 -54.79 -3.00 18.76
CA ILE A 95 -56.24 -2.92 18.94
C ILE A 95 -56.59 -3.66 20.22
N THR A 96 -57.06 -2.92 21.22
CA THR A 96 -57.46 -3.47 22.52
C THR A 96 -58.96 -3.61 22.57
N TYR A 97 -59.46 -4.79 22.92
CA TYR A 97 -60.88 -5.07 23.10
C TYR A 97 -61.18 -5.29 24.57
N ILE A 98 -62.11 -4.52 25.12
CA ILE A 98 -62.64 -4.69 26.47
C ILE A 98 -64.06 -5.26 26.32
N PRO A 99 -64.29 -6.54 26.65
CA PRO A 99 -65.62 -7.14 26.56
C PRO A 99 -66.62 -6.41 27.44
N GLY A 100 -67.80 -6.16 26.89
CA GLY A 100 -68.96 -5.72 27.65
C GLY A 100 -69.55 -6.89 28.43
N ARG A 101 -70.29 -6.58 29.49
CA ARG A 101 -70.94 -7.58 30.34
C ARG A 101 -72.38 -7.20 30.59
N THR A 102 -73.29 -8.07 30.18
CA THR A 102 -74.70 -8.02 30.55
C THR A 102 -74.93 -9.02 31.66
N TYR A 103 -75.24 -8.54 32.86
CA TYR A 103 -75.45 -9.40 34.02
C TYR A 103 -76.87 -9.99 34.02
N GLU A 104 -77.01 -11.20 34.58
CA GLU A 104 -78.27 -11.94 34.71
C GLU A 104 -78.39 -12.45 36.15
N ILE A 105 -79.61 -12.42 36.68
CA ILE A 105 -79.91 -12.93 38.01
C ILE A 105 -80.26 -14.41 37.89
N GLU A 106 -79.74 -15.23 38.78
CA GLU A 106 -80.04 -16.66 38.82
C GLU A 106 -81.25 -16.96 39.71
N ASP A 107 -81.94 -18.05 39.37
CA ASP A 107 -83.01 -18.57 40.19
C ASP A 107 -82.46 -19.04 41.53
N SER A 108 -83.21 -18.80 42.60
CA SER A 108 -82.82 -19.15 43.97
C SER A 108 -83.85 -20.03 44.65
N TRP A 109 -83.38 -20.81 45.62
CA TRP A 109 -84.27 -21.58 46.48
C TRP A 109 -85.06 -20.65 47.40
N GLU A 110 -86.18 -21.16 47.91
CA GLU A 110 -87.06 -20.44 48.80
C GLU A 110 -86.38 -20.18 50.16
N THR A 111 -86.21 -18.90 50.51
CA THR A 111 -85.58 -18.45 51.75
C THR A 111 -86.39 -17.32 52.39
N ARG A 112 -86.20 -17.07 53.68
CA ARG A 112 -86.82 -15.92 54.35
C ARG A 112 -86.10 -14.61 54.02
N GLU A 113 -84.79 -14.68 53.81
CA GLU A 113 -83.94 -13.52 53.54
C GLU A 113 -83.08 -13.81 52.32
N LEU A 114 -83.18 -12.96 51.30
CA LEU A 114 -82.50 -13.14 50.02
C LEU A 114 -81.68 -11.90 49.66
N ILE A 115 -80.38 -12.09 49.47
CA ILE A 115 -79.53 -11.09 48.80
C ILE A 115 -79.66 -11.36 47.31
N ILE A 116 -80.17 -10.39 46.58
CA ILE A 116 -80.34 -10.48 45.14
C ILE A 116 -79.02 -10.04 44.51
N GLU A 117 -78.36 -10.93 43.80
CA GLU A 117 -77.09 -10.67 43.11
C GLU A 117 -77.19 -11.13 41.65
N ALA A 118 -76.54 -10.39 40.76
CA ALA A 118 -76.36 -10.80 39.37
C ALA A 118 -74.89 -11.18 39.17
N VAL A 119 -74.57 -12.46 39.35
CA VAL A 119 -73.22 -12.99 39.23
C VAL A 119 -72.97 -13.66 37.87
N LYS A 120 -74.02 -14.15 37.22
CA LYS A 120 -73.96 -14.67 35.86
C LYS A 120 -73.93 -13.50 34.88
N TYR A 121 -73.11 -13.60 33.84
CA TYR A 121 -73.06 -12.59 32.79
C TYR A 121 -72.82 -13.22 31.43
N LYS A 122 -73.21 -12.49 30.38
CA LYS A 122 -72.83 -12.77 29.00
C LYS A 122 -71.85 -11.71 28.55
N GLU A 123 -70.74 -12.15 27.98
CA GLU A 123 -69.77 -11.24 27.36
C GLU A 123 -70.25 -10.85 25.97
N GLN A 124 -70.05 -9.58 25.64
CA GLN A 124 -70.26 -9.04 24.31
C GLN A 124 -68.96 -8.41 23.83
N LEU A 125 -68.50 -8.78 22.63
CA LEU A 125 -67.38 -8.12 21.96
C LEU A 125 -67.92 -7.18 20.89
N LEU A 126 -67.19 -6.10 20.62
CA LEU A 126 -67.41 -5.30 19.42
C LEU A 126 -66.93 -6.06 18.18
N ASP A 127 -67.54 -5.72 17.04
CA ASP A 127 -67.03 -6.16 15.75
C ASP A 127 -65.64 -5.55 15.49
N PRO A 128 -64.73 -6.28 14.82
CA PRO A 128 -63.42 -5.74 14.51
C PRO A 128 -63.51 -4.46 13.67
N PRO A 129 -62.55 -3.53 13.84
CA PRO A 129 -62.52 -2.33 13.04
C PRO A 129 -62.32 -2.67 11.56
N THR A 130 -62.95 -1.88 10.71
CA THR A 130 -62.82 -2.05 9.26
C THR A 130 -61.46 -1.57 8.77
N LEU A 131 -61.03 -2.04 7.60
CA LEU A 131 -59.79 -1.57 6.98
C LEU A 131 -59.81 -0.05 6.78
N ASP A 132 -60.95 0.52 6.41
CA ASP A 132 -61.08 1.96 6.18
C ASP A 132 -60.93 2.78 7.48
N GLU A 133 -61.46 2.28 8.61
CA GLU A 133 -61.25 2.90 9.92
C GLU A 133 -59.78 2.91 10.32
N ILE A 134 -59.06 1.81 10.08
CA ILE A 134 -57.62 1.71 10.38
C ILE A 134 -56.82 2.60 9.43
N MET A 135 -57.14 2.60 8.14
CA MET A 135 -56.48 3.46 7.15
C MET A 135 -56.70 4.95 7.45
N LYS A 136 -57.90 5.32 7.92
CA LYS A 136 -58.21 6.67 8.39
C LYS A 136 -57.42 7.02 9.66
N ALA A 137 -57.33 6.11 10.62
CA ALA A 137 -56.53 6.32 11.82
C ALA A 137 -55.02 6.48 11.51
N LEU A 138 -54.50 5.71 10.55
CA LEU A 138 -53.12 5.83 10.05
C LEU A 138 -52.89 7.18 9.35
N SER A 139 -53.82 7.61 8.50
CA SER A 139 -53.71 8.88 7.77
C SER A 139 -53.87 10.11 8.68
N GLU A 140 -54.74 10.05 9.69
CA GLU A 140 -54.86 11.07 10.75
C GLU A 140 -53.57 11.23 11.55
N LYS A 141 -52.78 10.15 11.66
CA LYS A 141 -51.43 10.17 12.24
C LYS A 141 -50.35 10.57 11.23
N GLY A 142 -50.70 10.86 9.97
CA GLY A 142 -49.78 11.27 8.91
C GLY A 142 -49.02 10.12 8.24
N ILE A 143 -49.37 8.87 8.49
CA ILE A 143 -48.70 7.70 7.90
C ILE A 143 -49.26 7.49 6.49
N VAL A 144 -48.40 7.61 5.49
CA VAL A 144 -48.78 7.59 4.07
C VAL A 144 -47.92 6.65 3.22
N TYR A 145 -46.82 6.13 3.77
CA TYR A 145 -45.85 5.32 3.03
C TYR A 145 -45.58 3.98 3.72
N GLY A 146 -45.40 2.94 2.90
CA GLY A 146 -44.96 1.62 3.38
C GLY A 146 -46.00 0.82 4.16
N ILE A 147 -47.29 1.12 3.99
CA ILE A 147 -48.40 0.47 4.69
C ILE A 147 -48.59 -0.96 4.15
N SER A 148 -48.58 -1.96 5.04
CA SER A 148 -48.90 -3.36 4.72
C SER A 148 -50.33 -3.68 5.12
N ARG A 149 -51.15 -4.06 4.13
CA ARG A 149 -52.54 -4.48 4.35
C ARG A 149 -52.62 -5.83 5.03
N GLU A 150 -51.64 -6.70 4.78
CA GLU A 150 -51.51 -8.02 5.37
C GLU A 150 -51.29 -7.91 6.88
N ALA A 151 -50.35 -7.05 7.30
CA ALA A 151 -50.08 -6.80 8.71
C ALA A 151 -51.28 -6.16 9.45
N ILE A 152 -52.04 -5.30 8.77
CA ILE A 152 -53.30 -4.76 9.32
C ILE A 152 -54.32 -5.87 9.53
N ALA A 153 -54.52 -6.75 8.55
CA ALA A 153 -55.44 -7.88 8.67
C ALA A 153 -55.02 -8.83 9.81
N GLU A 154 -53.72 -9.06 9.98
CA GLU A 154 -53.16 -9.83 11.11
C GLU A 154 -53.50 -9.16 12.45
N ALA A 155 -53.27 -7.86 12.60
CA ALA A 155 -53.58 -7.12 13.83
C ALA A 155 -55.07 -7.18 14.19
N VAL A 156 -55.95 -7.13 13.19
CA VAL A 156 -57.41 -7.20 13.36
C VAL A 156 -57.86 -8.60 13.79
N SER A 157 -57.26 -9.65 13.22
CA SER A 157 -57.64 -11.05 13.48
C SER A 157 -57.13 -11.59 14.82
N THR A 158 -55.95 -11.15 15.26
CA THR A 158 -55.30 -11.74 16.46
C THR A 158 -55.99 -11.33 17.77
N ARG A 159 -56.62 -10.14 17.81
CA ARG A 159 -57.42 -9.61 18.94
C ARG A 159 -56.77 -9.69 20.33
N ASP A 160 -55.44 -9.68 20.40
CA ASP A 160 -54.69 -9.89 21.64
C ASP A 160 -53.99 -8.62 22.15
N GLY A 161 -54.25 -7.48 21.52
CA GLY A 161 -53.70 -6.17 21.91
C GLY A 161 -52.20 -5.99 21.60
N ARG A 162 -51.54 -6.92 20.90
CA ARG A 162 -50.12 -6.77 20.55
C ARG A 162 -49.91 -5.66 19.53
N GLU A 163 -48.73 -5.03 19.61
CA GLU A 163 -48.27 -4.08 18.60
C GLU A 163 -47.78 -4.82 17.35
N VAL A 164 -48.40 -4.56 16.21
CA VAL A 164 -48.03 -5.10 14.89
C VAL A 164 -47.48 -3.99 14.02
N VAL A 165 -46.37 -4.22 13.32
CA VAL A 165 -45.79 -3.24 12.38
C VAL A 165 -46.67 -3.19 11.14
N VAL A 166 -47.41 -2.10 10.97
CA VAL A 166 -48.35 -1.91 9.85
C VAL A 166 -47.84 -0.97 8.79
N ALA A 167 -46.77 -0.21 9.06
CA ALA A 167 -46.06 0.54 8.04
C ALA A 167 -44.55 0.53 8.27
N SER A 168 -43.77 0.43 7.20
CA SER A 168 -42.30 0.50 7.24
C SER A 168 -41.75 1.41 6.13
N GLY A 169 -40.90 2.36 6.52
CA GLY A 169 -40.10 3.15 5.59
C GLY A 169 -38.97 2.33 4.96
N VAL A 170 -38.29 2.95 3.98
CA VAL A 170 -37.06 2.46 3.36
C VAL A 170 -35.87 3.24 3.94
N PRO A 171 -34.94 2.61 4.69
CA PRO A 171 -33.83 3.32 5.32
C PRO A 171 -32.84 3.84 4.27
N PRO A 172 -32.15 4.98 4.54
CA PRO A 172 -31.12 5.50 3.65
C PRO A 172 -29.90 4.56 3.60
N VAL A 173 -29.26 4.46 2.43
CA VAL A 173 -28.02 3.70 2.27
C VAL A 173 -26.84 4.65 2.42
N LYS A 174 -25.92 4.33 3.34
CA LYS A 174 -24.72 5.14 3.56
C LYS A 174 -23.82 5.14 2.32
N GLY A 175 -23.29 6.32 1.97
CA GLY A 175 -22.26 6.48 0.94
C GLY A 175 -20.91 5.89 1.34
N ARG A 176 -19.93 5.97 0.44
CA ARG A 176 -18.55 5.55 0.70
C ARG A 176 -17.66 6.75 0.98
N ASP A 177 -16.91 6.68 2.07
CA ASP A 177 -15.91 7.69 2.43
C ASP A 177 -14.74 7.64 1.44
N ALA A 178 -14.10 8.79 1.21
CA ALA A 178 -12.90 8.87 0.37
C ALA A 178 -11.73 8.11 1.01
N PHE A 179 -10.90 7.46 0.20
CA PHE A 179 -9.71 6.76 0.69
C PHE A 179 -8.52 6.89 -0.27
N ILE A 180 -7.32 6.66 0.25
CA ILE A 180 -6.08 6.65 -0.54
C ILE A 180 -5.80 5.22 -1.00
N GLU A 181 -5.78 5.01 -2.31
CA GLU A 181 -5.24 3.81 -2.94
C GLU A 181 -3.74 3.98 -3.20
N LEU A 182 -2.93 2.98 -2.86
CA LEU A 182 -1.48 3.00 -3.11
C LEU A 182 -1.18 2.33 -4.45
N CYS A 183 -0.48 3.03 -5.34
CA CYS A 183 -0.21 2.57 -6.69
C CYS A 183 1.12 1.79 -6.81
N TYR A 184 1.71 1.38 -5.69
CA TYR A 184 2.91 0.55 -5.62
C TYR A 184 2.63 -0.76 -4.87
N GLU A 185 3.23 -1.86 -5.33
CA GLU A 185 3.07 -3.15 -4.70
C GLU A 185 3.58 -3.11 -3.25
N LYS A 186 2.68 -3.36 -2.30
CA LYS A 186 3.08 -3.84 -0.97
C LYS A 186 3.63 -5.25 -1.17
N MET A 187 4.95 -5.38 -1.37
CA MET A 187 5.64 -6.66 -1.24
C MET A 187 5.58 -7.11 0.22
N PHE A 188 4.44 -7.65 0.61
CA PHE A 188 4.33 -8.59 1.71
C PHE A 188 3.74 -9.86 1.14
N LYS A 189 4.60 -10.81 0.76
CA LYS A 189 4.16 -12.20 0.57
C LYS A 189 5.05 -13.18 1.33
N ARG A 190 4.34 -13.84 2.25
CA ARG A 190 4.49 -15.17 2.86
C ARG A 190 5.61 -16.05 2.30
N LYS A 191 6.31 -16.73 3.22
CA LYS A 191 7.06 -17.97 2.98
C LYS A 191 6.29 -18.87 2.02
N ASN A 192 6.80 -19.08 0.82
CA ASN A 192 6.46 -20.23 0.00
C ASN A 192 7.57 -21.27 0.22
N GLU A 193 7.21 -22.44 0.73
CA GLU A 193 8.14 -23.53 1.06
C GLU A 193 8.50 -24.42 -0.15
N ASP A 194 7.90 -24.22 -1.33
CA ASP A 194 8.01 -25.19 -2.43
C ASP A 194 8.60 -24.62 -3.72
N SER A 195 9.85 -24.15 -3.70
CA SER A 195 10.61 -23.93 -4.93
C SER A 195 12.10 -24.23 -4.72
N LEU A 196 12.50 -25.45 -5.09
CA LEU A 196 13.91 -25.80 -5.24
C LEU A 196 14.50 -24.96 -6.37
N TRP A 197 15.55 -24.18 -6.06
CA TRP A 197 16.32 -23.28 -6.93
C TRP A 197 15.75 -21.88 -7.19
N VAL A 198 15.37 -21.16 -6.13
CA VAL A 198 15.25 -19.69 -6.16
C VAL A 198 16.38 -19.11 -5.31
N ASP A 199 17.19 -18.21 -5.89
CA ASP A 199 18.23 -17.44 -5.20
C ASP A 199 17.70 -16.91 -3.87
N THR A 200 18.04 -17.62 -2.79
CA THR A 200 17.40 -17.51 -1.47
C THR A 200 17.94 -16.31 -0.68
N LEU A 201 18.39 -15.27 -1.38
CA LEU A 201 19.04 -14.08 -0.81
C LEU A 201 18.33 -12.77 -1.20
N ASP A 202 17.23 -12.83 -1.96
CA ASP A 202 16.49 -11.66 -2.45
C ASP A 202 15.38 -11.18 -1.50
N TYR A 203 15.58 -11.35 -0.19
CA TYR A 203 14.67 -10.89 0.86
C TYR A 203 14.60 -9.35 1.01
N GLY A 204 15.49 -8.60 0.36
CA GLY A 204 15.75 -7.18 0.65
C GLY A 204 15.43 -6.18 -0.47
N LYS A 205 14.53 -6.52 -1.41
CA LYS A 205 14.03 -5.53 -2.38
C LYS A 205 13.15 -4.50 -1.67
N ILE A 206 13.77 -3.42 -1.20
CA ILE A 206 13.10 -2.32 -0.53
C ILE A 206 12.22 -1.62 -1.57
N ILE A 207 10.93 -1.44 -1.23
CA ILE A 207 9.99 -0.69 -2.06
C ILE A 207 10.58 0.70 -2.31
N SER A 208 10.87 0.98 -3.57
CA SER A 208 11.40 2.26 -4.03
C SER A 208 10.86 2.59 -5.41
N VAL A 209 10.61 3.87 -5.64
CA VAL A 209 9.99 4.41 -6.86
C VAL A 209 10.92 5.40 -7.54
N GLU A 210 10.70 5.62 -8.83
CA GLU A 210 11.42 6.64 -9.60
C GLU A 210 10.63 7.95 -9.64
N ALA A 211 11.34 9.07 -9.79
CA ALA A 211 10.72 10.34 -10.13
C ALA A 211 9.82 10.20 -11.36
N GLY A 212 8.62 10.76 -11.29
CA GLY A 212 7.55 10.61 -12.29
C GLY A 212 6.54 9.50 -12.01
N THR A 213 6.78 8.62 -11.02
CA THR A 213 5.86 7.52 -10.70
C THR A 213 4.64 8.02 -9.91
N VAL A 214 3.43 7.60 -10.29
CA VAL A 214 2.23 7.79 -9.46
C VAL A 214 2.31 6.84 -8.26
N ILE A 215 2.33 7.38 -7.05
CA ILE A 215 2.53 6.60 -5.81
C ILE A 215 1.23 6.40 -5.03
N ALA A 216 0.27 7.30 -5.17
CA ALA A 216 -1.03 7.17 -4.53
C ALA A 216 -2.13 7.88 -5.33
N ARG A 217 -3.35 7.39 -5.19
CA ARG A 217 -4.57 7.96 -5.76
C ARG A 217 -5.61 8.17 -4.68
N LYS A 218 -6.28 9.32 -4.70
CA LYS A 218 -7.50 9.54 -3.92
C LYS A 218 -8.68 8.96 -4.70
N ILE A 219 -9.39 8.02 -4.10
CA ILE A 219 -10.72 7.61 -4.56
C ILE A 219 -11.73 8.55 -3.90
N PRO A 220 -12.48 9.37 -4.68
CA PRO A 220 -13.40 10.35 -4.14
C PRO A 220 -14.57 9.70 -3.39
N PRO A 221 -15.24 10.45 -2.50
CA PRO A 221 -16.37 9.91 -1.76
C PRO A 221 -17.57 9.67 -2.69
N GLU A 222 -18.32 8.58 -2.46
CA GLU A 222 -19.55 8.28 -3.20
C GLU A 222 -20.76 8.65 -2.35
N PRO A 223 -21.72 9.44 -2.87
CA PRO A 223 -22.93 9.78 -2.13
C PRO A 223 -23.76 8.54 -1.85
N GLY A 224 -24.42 8.52 -0.68
CA GLY A 224 -25.39 7.48 -0.35
C GLY A 224 -26.71 7.68 -1.09
N THR A 225 -27.60 6.69 -1.01
CA THR A 225 -28.97 6.83 -1.54
C THR A 225 -29.95 7.26 -0.44
N PRO A 226 -30.80 8.26 -0.70
CA PRO A 226 -31.83 8.67 0.25
C PRO A 226 -32.87 7.59 0.51
N GLY A 227 -33.33 7.52 1.76
CA GLY A 227 -34.46 6.71 2.21
C GLY A 227 -35.76 7.51 2.25
N ILE A 228 -36.85 6.85 2.64
CA ILE A 228 -38.18 7.44 2.81
C ILE A 228 -38.80 6.88 4.09
N ASN A 229 -39.30 7.74 4.97
CA ASN A 229 -39.93 7.33 6.24
C ASN A 229 -41.43 7.00 6.05
N VAL A 230 -42.11 6.57 7.11
CA VAL A 230 -43.55 6.22 7.05
C VAL A 230 -44.48 7.41 6.76
N PHE A 231 -44.00 8.64 6.92
CA PHE A 231 -44.70 9.89 6.58
C PHE A 231 -44.45 10.33 5.13
N GLY A 232 -43.66 9.59 4.35
CA GLY A 232 -43.28 9.98 2.99
C GLY A 232 -42.20 11.07 2.93
N GLU A 233 -41.59 11.44 4.06
CA GLU A 233 -40.48 12.39 4.10
C GLU A 233 -39.19 11.69 3.66
N LYS A 234 -38.41 12.36 2.81
CA LYS A 234 -37.10 11.89 2.37
C LYS A 234 -36.09 11.99 3.51
N ILE A 235 -35.35 10.90 3.77
CA ILE A 235 -34.25 10.88 4.74
C ILE A 235 -32.94 10.82 3.96
N ASP A 236 -32.15 11.89 4.04
CA ASP A 236 -30.82 11.91 3.42
C ASP A 236 -29.81 11.11 4.27
N PRO A 237 -28.92 10.33 3.64
CA PRO A 237 -27.86 9.63 4.35
C PRO A 237 -26.85 10.62 4.93
N PRO A 238 -26.08 10.22 5.97
CA PRO A 238 -24.95 11.02 6.43
C PRO A 238 -24.00 11.33 5.26
N PRO A 239 -23.50 12.58 5.14
CA PRO A 239 -22.60 12.94 4.06
C PRO A 239 -21.31 12.11 4.19
N PRO A 240 -20.82 11.53 3.08
CA PRO A 240 -19.57 10.77 3.11
C PRO A 240 -18.41 11.70 3.47
N LYS A 241 -17.45 11.17 4.22
CA LYS A 241 -16.26 11.95 4.62
C LYS A 241 -15.32 12.06 3.43
N ASP A 242 -14.91 13.29 3.13
CA ASP A 242 -13.85 13.53 2.17
C ASP A 242 -12.47 13.58 2.85
N LEU A 243 -11.43 13.39 2.05
CA LEU A 243 -10.03 13.41 2.46
C LEU A 243 -9.26 14.27 1.44
N GLU A 244 -8.38 15.13 1.94
CA GLU A 244 -7.48 15.90 1.08
C GLU A 244 -6.11 15.20 1.02
N LEU A 245 -5.68 14.85 -0.19
CA LEU A 245 -4.36 14.27 -0.44
C LEU A 245 -3.29 15.36 -0.29
N LYS A 246 -2.37 15.22 0.67
CA LYS A 246 -1.34 16.21 0.97
C LYS A 246 0.03 15.73 0.46
N ALA A 247 0.72 16.60 -0.27
CA ALA A 247 2.11 16.36 -0.64
C ALA A 247 3.04 16.73 0.52
N GLY A 248 3.84 15.77 0.95
CA GLY A 248 5.03 16.00 1.74
C GLY A 248 6.28 16.07 0.86
N ASN A 249 7.44 15.85 1.47
CA ASN A 249 8.72 15.98 0.76
C ASN A 249 8.82 15.02 -0.43
N GLY A 250 9.26 15.54 -1.59
CA GLY A 250 9.52 14.73 -2.79
C GLY A 250 8.27 14.30 -3.57
N VAL A 251 7.10 14.90 -3.30
CA VAL A 251 5.83 14.52 -3.93
C VAL A 251 5.12 15.77 -4.47
N GLU A 252 4.45 15.63 -5.60
CA GLU A 252 3.56 16.63 -6.19
C GLU A 252 2.15 16.06 -6.29
N ILE A 253 1.13 16.88 -5.96
CA ILE A 253 -0.26 16.50 -6.18
C ILE A 253 -0.72 17.01 -7.55
N ARG A 254 -1.21 16.09 -8.39
CA ARG A 254 -1.72 16.37 -9.74
C ARG A 254 -3.19 15.97 -9.88
N ASN A 255 -3.76 16.26 -11.05
CA ASN A 255 -5.14 15.92 -11.41
C ASN A 255 -6.16 16.42 -10.37
N ASN A 256 -6.11 17.72 -10.06
CA ASN A 256 -7.04 18.38 -9.15
C ASN A 256 -7.14 17.73 -7.75
N GLY A 257 -6.02 17.21 -7.22
CA GLY A 257 -6.01 16.60 -5.88
C GLY A 257 -6.16 15.08 -5.87
N LEU A 258 -6.24 14.43 -7.04
CA LEU A 258 -6.53 13.00 -7.15
C LEU A 258 -5.28 12.11 -7.20
N GLU A 259 -4.14 12.62 -7.66
CA GLU A 259 -2.92 11.80 -7.81
C GLU A 259 -1.74 12.41 -7.06
N ALA A 260 -0.99 11.58 -6.35
CA ALA A 260 0.33 11.92 -5.81
C ALA A 260 1.41 11.32 -6.71
N VAL A 261 2.29 12.18 -7.23
CA VAL A 261 3.38 11.82 -8.15
C VAL A 261 4.73 12.06 -7.48
N ALA A 262 5.64 11.11 -7.61
CA ALA A 262 7.01 11.22 -7.14
C ALA A 262 7.78 12.31 -7.90
N LEU A 263 8.42 13.25 -7.20
CA LEU A 263 9.37 14.20 -7.78
C LEU A 263 10.82 13.72 -7.68
N ILE A 264 11.11 12.85 -6.72
CA ILE A 264 12.45 12.31 -6.45
C ILE A 264 12.41 10.79 -6.35
N ASN A 265 13.56 10.15 -6.52
CA ASN A 265 13.71 8.72 -6.26
C ASN A 265 13.71 8.45 -4.76
N GLY A 266 13.07 7.36 -4.32
CA GLY A 266 13.16 6.94 -2.93
C GLY A 266 12.04 5.98 -2.52
N ARG A 267 11.90 5.80 -1.20
CA ARG A 267 10.84 4.99 -0.60
C ARG A 267 9.57 5.82 -0.44
N PRO A 268 8.42 5.42 -1.03
CA PRO A 268 7.15 6.07 -0.78
C PRO A 268 6.64 5.72 0.63
N GLU A 269 6.21 6.74 1.36
CA GLU A 269 5.59 6.62 2.68
C GLU A 269 4.27 7.41 2.72
N VAL A 270 3.28 6.84 3.42
CA VAL A 270 1.99 7.47 3.64
C VAL A 270 1.69 7.50 5.12
N ARG A 271 1.44 8.71 5.65
CA ARG A 271 1.04 8.94 7.05
C ARG A 271 -0.25 9.75 7.08
N GLY A 272 -1.37 9.08 7.36
CA GLY A 272 -2.69 9.68 7.24
C GLY A 272 -2.95 10.08 5.79
N SER A 273 -3.15 11.38 5.54
CA SER A 273 -3.32 11.93 4.19
C SER A 273 -2.04 12.48 3.55
N ASN A 274 -0.93 12.48 4.28
CA ASN A 274 0.34 13.03 3.81
C ASN A 274 1.17 11.95 3.12
N VAL A 275 1.53 12.18 1.87
CA VAL A 275 2.32 11.28 1.04
C VAL A 275 3.69 11.92 0.79
N PHE A 276 4.76 11.21 1.08
CA PHE A 276 6.13 11.72 0.91
C PHE A 276 7.07 10.61 0.45
N ILE A 277 8.24 11.01 -0.04
CA ILE A 277 9.30 10.11 -0.46
C ILE A 277 10.50 10.31 0.47
N SER A 278 10.99 9.21 1.05
CA SER A 278 12.27 9.18 1.74
C SER A 278 13.37 8.85 0.74
N PRO A 279 14.26 9.81 0.38
CA PRO A 279 15.35 9.56 -0.55
C PRO A 279 16.49 8.74 0.07
N VAL A 280 16.51 8.60 1.41
CA VAL A 280 17.53 7.88 2.15
C VAL A 280 16.92 6.64 2.81
N HIS A 281 17.55 5.49 2.60
CA HIS A 281 17.28 4.27 3.34
C HIS A 281 18.37 4.03 4.38
N THR A 282 18.01 4.07 5.66
CA THR A 282 18.94 3.81 6.77
C THR A 282 18.75 2.41 7.32
N VAL A 283 19.81 1.61 7.30
CA VAL A 283 19.90 0.30 7.95
C VAL A 283 20.64 0.50 9.27
N TYR A 284 19.90 0.42 10.37
CA TYR A 284 20.43 0.63 11.73
C TYR A 284 21.24 -0.56 12.29
N LYS A 285 21.44 -1.62 11.48
CA LYS A 285 22.17 -2.84 11.85
C LYS A 285 23.10 -3.29 10.72
N ASP A 286 23.83 -4.37 10.96
CA ASP A 286 24.69 -5.00 9.96
C ASP A 286 23.87 -5.58 8.80
N VAL A 287 24.41 -5.43 7.58
CA VAL A 287 23.88 -6.08 6.38
C VAL A 287 24.50 -7.46 6.27
N GLY A 288 23.71 -8.50 6.52
CA GLY A 288 24.12 -9.89 6.47
C GLY A 288 22.99 -10.80 6.01
N LYS A 289 23.12 -12.10 6.25
CA LYS A 289 22.13 -13.11 5.80
C LYS A 289 20.70 -12.80 6.25
N GLU A 290 20.53 -12.21 7.43
CA GLU A 290 19.21 -11.85 7.97
C GLU A 290 18.57 -10.63 7.30
N THR A 291 19.38 -9.68 6.80
CA THR A 291 18.87 -8.51 6.07
C THR A 291 18.70 -8.78 4.59
N GLY A 292 19.52 -9.70 4.06
CA GLY A 292 19.63 -9.95 2.63
C GLY A 292 20.33 -8.80 1.88
N ASN A 293 20.33 -8.93 0.55
CA ASN A 293 20.87 -7.93 -0.35
C ASN A 293 20.00 -6.67 -0.37
N ILE A 294 20.62 -5.51 -0.56
CA ILE A 294 19.94 -4.21 -0.59
C ILE A 294 19.93 -3.68 -2.01
N TYR A 295 18.73 -3.41 -2.52
CA TYR A 295 18.53 -2.72 -3.79
C TYR A 295 17.62 -1.52 -3.55
N PHE A 296 18.17 -0.30 -3.67
CA PHE A 296 17.43 0.91 -3.35
C PHE A 296 17.62 2.02 -4.38
N LYS A 297 16.51 2.60 -4.84
CA LYS A 297 16.53 3.79 -5.71
C LYS A 297 16.62 5.06 -4.87
N GLY A 298 17.80 5.34 -4.33
CA GLY A 298 18.11 6.53 -3.53
C GLY A 298 19.46 6.36 -2.83
N ASP A 299 19.66 7.09 -1.75
CA ASP A 299 20.84 6.97 -0.90
C ASP A 299 20.67 5.84 0.12
N VAL A 300 21.73 5.09 0.41
CA VAL A 300 21.74 4.04 1.43
C VAL A 300 22.76 4.38 2.51
N VAL A 301 22.31 4.38 3.76
CA VAL A 301 23.15 4.54 4.95
C VAL A 301 23.08 3.26 5.76
N ILE A 302 24.22 2.66 6.04
CA ILE A 302 24.36 1.46 6.86
C ILE A 302 25.16 1.88 8.09
N GLU A 303 24.50 1.89 9.26
CA GLU A 303 25.14 2.21 10.54
C GLU A 303 26.09 1.10 11.01
N GLY A 304 25.89 -0.12 10.50
CA GLY A 304 26.69 -1.30 10.79
C GLY A 304 27.75 -1.64 9.73
N ASN A 305 28.06 -2.94 9.65
CA ASN A 305 28.96 -3.54 8.67
C ASN A 305 28.20 -4.12 7.47
N VAL A 306 28.92 -4.38 6.37
CA VAL A 306 28.44 -5.23 5.26
C VAL A 306 29.21 -6.55 5.30
N SER A 307 28.49 -7.63 5.55
CA SER A 307 29.03 -8.98 5.74
C SER A 307 29.26 -9.71 4.42
N ASP A 308 30.01 -10.80 4.51
CA ASP A 308 30.42 -11.66 3.40
C ASP A 308 29.27 -12.09 2.49
N GLY A 309 29.51 -12.00 1.18
CA GLY A 309 28.58 -12.41 0.13
C GLY A 309 27.40 -11.47 -0.09
N MET A 310 27.30 -10.37 0.66
CA MET A 310 26.19 -9.43 0.51
C MET A 310 26.41 -8.46 -0.66
N THR A 311 25.31 -8.06 -1.27
CA THR A 311 25.26 -7.06 -2.34
C THR A 311 24.44 -5.84 -1.90
N VAL A 312 25.01 -4.66 -2.05
CA VAL A 312 24.34 -3.36 -1.81
C VAL A 312 24.41 -2.55 -3.10
N LYS A 313 23.26 -2.25 -3.70
CA LYS A 313 23.13 -1.39 -4.88
C LYS A 313 22.23 -0.20 -4.60
N ALA A 314 22.76 0.99 -4.82
CA ALA A 314 22.03 2.24 -4.66
C ALA A 314 22.12 3.10 -5.92
N SER A 315 21.02 3.76 -6.32
CA SER A 315 21.08 4.73 -7.42
C SER A 315 21.73 6.06 -7.01
N GLY A 316 21.71 6.38 -5.71
CA GLY A 316 22.40 7.51 -5.10
C GLY A 316 23.72 7.10 -4.45
N ASN A 317 24.02 7.71 -3.29
CA ASN A 317 25.23 7.45 -2.50
C ASN A 317 25.08 6.20 -1.61
N VAL A 318 26.19 5.55 -1.28
CA VAL A 318 26.23 4.50 -0.24
C VAL A 318 27.20 4.93 0.86
N THR A 319 26.74 4.95 2.11
CA THR A 319 27.57 5.20 3.29
C THR A 319 27.51 4.00 4.22
N VAL A 320 28.66 3.38 4.49
CA VAL A 320 28.84 2.32 5.48
C VAL A 320 29.67 2.88 6.64
N LYS A 321 29.09 2.98 7.82
CA LYS A 321 29.78 3.46 9.03
C LYS A 321 30.76 2.44 9.59
N GLY A 322 30.50 1.15 9.36
CA GLY A 322 31.38 0.04 9.73
C GLY A 322 32.38 -0.37 8.65
N SER A 323 32.68 -1.66 8.62
CA SER A 323 33.56 -2.32 7.65
C SER A 323 32.74 -3.10 6.60
N ALA A 324 33.39 -3.42 5.49
CA ALA A 324 32.82 -4.19 4.38
C ALA A 324 33.73 -5.39 4.08
N ALA A 325 33.22 -6.61 4.20
CA ALA A 325 33.99 -7.84 4.00
C ALA A 325 33.35 -8.71 2.91
N HIS A 326 34.16 -9.17 1.95
CA HIS A 326 33.78 -10.08 0.86
C HIS A 326 32.44 -9.75 0.18
N CYS A 327 32.16 -8.46 -0.02
CA CYS A 327 30.86 -7.96 -0.49
C CYS A 327 30.96 -7.22 -1.82
N HIS A 328 29.81 -6.96 -2.43
CA HIS A 328 29.68 -6.12 -3.62
C HIS A 328 28.88 -4.87 -3.32
N ILE A 329 29.51 -3.68 -3.40
CA ILE A 329 28.84 -2.40 -3.18
C ILE A 329 28.91 -1.61 -4.48
N SER A 330 27.76 -1.22 -5.04
CA SER A 330 27.66 -0.35 -6.21
C SER A 330 26.76 0.85 -5.93
N ALA A 331 27.25 2.05 -6.24
CA ALA A 331 26.51 3.30 -6.11
C ALA A 331 26.49 4.07 -7.43
N GLY A 332 25.36 4.68 -7.75
CA GLY A 332 25.30 5.69 -8.82
C GLY A 332 26.03 6.99 -8.42
N GLY A 333 26.10 7.29 -7.13
CA GLY A 333 26.86 8.38 -6.53
C GLY A 333 28.12 7.91 -5.81
N ASN A 334 28.52 8.61 -4.75
CA ASN A 334 29.71 8.32 -3.97
C ASN A 334 29.54 7.06 -3.09
N VAL A 335 30.65 6.37 -2.82
CA VAL A 335 30.70 5.32 -1.81
C VAL A 335 31.64 5.72 -0.69
N VAL A 336 31.17 5.64 0.55
CA VAL A 336 31.98 5.88 1.75
C VAL A 336 31.94 4.63 2.63
N VAL A 337 33.09 4.04 2.93
CA VAL A 337 33.24 2.98 3.95
C VAL A 337 34.21 3.48 5.01
N ASN A 338 33.68 3.88 6.16
CA ASN A 338 34.47 4.60 7.17
C ASN A 338 35.64 3.78 7.73
N ARG A 339 35.51 2.45 7.80
CA ARG A 339 36.56 1.55 8.32
C ARG A 339 37.28 0.83 7.17
N SER A 340 37.20 -0.49 7.10
CA SER A 340 37.99 -1.28 6.16
C SER A 340 37.14 -1.97 5.11
N VAL A 341 37.67 -2.09 3.90
CA VAL A 341 37.16 -2.98 2.85
C VAL A 341 38.14 -4.16 2.73
N ILE A 342 37.67 -5.39 2.94
CA ILE A 342 38.48 -6.61 2.88
C ILE A 342 37.84 -7.59 1.90
N GLY A 343 38.53 -7.98 0.84
CA GLY A 343 37.99 -8.93 -0.14
C GLY A 343 36.79 -8.40 -0.94
N GLY A 344 36.51 -7.10 -0.89
CA GLY A 344 35.29 -6.49 -1.44
C GLY A 344 35.50 -5.89 -2.83
N THR A 345 34.41 -5.77 -3.60
CA THR A 345 34.35 -5.00 -4.85
C THR A 345 33.46 -3.79 -4.64
N ILE A 346 34.05 -2.59 -4.72
CA ILE A 346 33.36 -1.32 -4.48
C ILE A 346 33.36 -0.50 -5.76
N LYS A 347 32.18 -0.08 -6.21
CA LYS A 347 31.98 0.73 -7.42
C LYS A 347 31.24 2.02 -7.10
N ALA A 348 31.81 3.16 -7.47
CA ALA A 348 31.17 4.47 -7.37
C ALA A 348 31.02 5.10 -8.75
N GLY A 349 29.81 5.54 -9.08
CA GLY A 349 29.47 6.01 -10.42
C GLY A 349 29.53 4.88 -11.43
N ASP A 350 28.80 3.77 -11.17
CA ASP A 350 28.79 2.53 -11.99
C ASP A 350 28.68 2.81 -13.51
N LYS A 351 27.91 3.85 -13.89
CA LYS A 351 27.80 4.32 -15.27
C LYS A 351 29.10 4.94 -15.80
N GLY A 352 29.78 5.75 -15.00
CA GLY A 352 31.02 6.42 -15.36
C GLY A 352 32.22 5.47 -15.53
N VAL A 353 32.34 4.44 -14.68
CA VAL A 353 33.44 3.46 -14.77
C VAL A 353 33.46 2.75 -16.13
N LYS A 354 32.30 2.34 -16.64
CA LYS A 354 32.19 1.76 -17.99
C LYS A 354 32.61 2.74 -19.08
N LEU A 355 32.22 4.01 -18.96
CA LEU A 355 32.56 5.05 -19.93
C LEU A 355 34.07 5.32 -20.00
N TYR A 356 34.80 5.24 -18.89
CA TYR A 356 36.27 5.32 -18.90
C TYR A 356 36.91 4.20 -19.71
N SER A 357 36.49 2.95 -19.46
CA SER A 357 36.97 1.79 -20.23
C SER A 357 36.71 1.95 -21.73
N ILE A 358 35.52 2.45 -22.09
CA ILE A 358 35.15 2.73 -23.50
C ILE A 358 36.03 3.83 -24.09
N ARG A 359 36.27 4.92 -23.36
CA ARG A 359 37.13 6.03 -23.78
C ARG A 359 38.56 5.58 -24.05
N GLU A 360 39.16 4.79 -23.15
CA GLU A 360 40.52 4.27 -23.33
C GLU A 360 40.63 3.36 -24.56
N LYS A 361 39.65 2.46 -24.75
CA LYS A 361 39.58 1.62 -25.95
C LYS A 361 39.45 2.46 -27.22
N LEU A 362 38.65 3.52 -27.21
CA LEU A 362 38.49 4.45 -28.33
C LEU A 362 39.79 5.16 -28.68
N LEU A 363 40.46 5.76 -27.70
CA LEU A 363 41.74 6.46 -27.90
C LEU A 363 42.83 5.52 -28.42
N SER A 364 42.90 4.31 -27.84
CA SER A 364 43.83 3.28 -28.30
C SER A 364 43.54 2.86 -29.75
N LEU A 365 42.28 2.60 -30.10
CA LEU A 365 41.89 2.21 -31.46
C LEU A 365 42.14 3.34 -32.46
N SER A 366 41.85 4.59 -32.10
CA SER A 366 42.10 5.76 -32.93
C SER A 366 43.58 5.88 -33.28
N SER A 367 44.47 5.79 -32.27
CA SER A 367 45.92 5.82 -32.49
C SER A 367 46.44 4.66 -33.34
N GLU A 368 45.89 3.45 -33.16
CA GLU A 368 46.27 2.28 -33.95
C GLU A 368 45.82 2.43 -35.42
N VAL A 369 44.60 2.90 -35.68
CA VAL A 369 44.09 3.12 -37.04
C VAL A 369 44.88 4.20 -37.77
N GLU A 370 45.26 5.31 -37.11
CA GLU A 370 46.12 6.34 -37.72
C GLU A 370 47.46 5.75 -38.20
N LYS A 371 48.06 4.84 -37.43
CA LYS A 371 49.30 4.16 -37.84
C LYS A 371 49.09 3.28 -39.06
N VAL A 372 47.98 2.55 -39.15
CA VAL A 372 47.67 1.73 -40.33
C VAL A 372 47.50 2.60 -41.56
N VAL A 373 46.78 3.71 -41.42
CA VAL A 373 46.53 4.69 -42.49
C VAL A 373 47.85 5.29 -42.98
N ASP A 374 48.74 5.69 -42.09
CA ASP A 374 50.07 6.22 -42.46
C ASP A 374 50.88 5.18 -43.27
N VAL A 375 50.88 3.91 -42.82
CA VAL A 375 51.53 2.82 -43.56
C VAL A 375 50.87 2.58 -44.92
N ALA A 376 49.53 2.66 -45.00
CA ALA A 376 48.81 2.52 -46.27
C ALA A 376 49.12 3.66 -47.24
N CYS A 377 49.23 4.90 -46.75
CA CYS A 377 49.63 6.06 -47.56
C CYS A 377 51.07 5.90 -48.09
N ARG A 378 52.03 5.46 -47.27
CA ARG A 378 53.41 5.18 -47.74
C ARG A 378 53.46 4.03 -48.75
N LEU A 379 52.61 3.01 -48.56
CA LEU A 379 52.50 1.92 -49.53
C LEU A 379 51.97 2.42 -50.88
N ALA A 380 51.05 3.39 -50.85
CA ALA A 380 50.50 4.04 -52.03
C ALA A 380 51.51 4.89 -52.81
N GLU A 381 52.64 5.27 -52.21
CA GLU A 381 53.74 5.97 -52.88
C GLU A 381 54.68 5.00 -53.64
N ASN A 382 54.56 3.68 -53.40
CA ASN A 382 55.43 2.69 -54.01
C ASN A 382 54.96 2.32 -55.44
N PRO A 383 55.75 2.60 -56.50
CA PRO A 383 55.33 2.33 -57.87
C PRO A 383 55.04 0.85 -58.17
N LYS A 384 55.71 -0.08 -57.46
CA LYS A 384 55.46 -1.53 -57.61
C LYS A 384 54.12 -1.96 -57.02
N PHE A 385 53.63 -1.24 -56.02
CA PHE A 385 52.34 -1.51 -55.41
C PHE A 385 51.21 -0.97 -56.30
N ILE A 386 51.33 0.27 -56.78
CA ILE A 386 50.31 0.93 -57.62
C ILE A 386 50.04 0.14 -58.91
N ARG A 387 51.08 -0.47 -59.50
CA ARG A 387 50.98 -1.26 -60.74
C ARG A 387 50.39 -2.67 -60.58
N ARG A 388 49.98 -3.06 -59.38
CA ARG A 388 49.38 -4.40 -59.17
C ARG A 388 47.98 -4.47 -59.80
N PRO A 389 47.61 -5.58 -60.48
CA PRO A 389 46.29 -5.72 -61.11
C PRO A 389 45.12 -5.50 -60.14
N GLU A 390 45.28 -5.90 -58.89
CA GLU A 390 44.26 -5.72 -57.86
C GLU A 390 44.08 -4.24 -57.50
N VAL A 391 45.16 -3.47 -57.46
CA VAL A 391 45.13 -2.03 -57.16
C VAL A 391 44.58 -1.24 -58.34
N GLU A 392 44.86 -1.65 -59.58
CA GLU A 392 44.25 -1.08 -60.79
C GLU A 392 42.74 -1.31 -60.82
N LYS A 393 42.28 -2.50 -60.42
CA LYS A 393 40.86 -2.87 -60.42
C LYS A 393 40.05 -2.28 -59.25
N TYR A 394 40.62 -2.27 -58.05
CA TYR A 394 39.89 -1.92 -56.82
C TYR A 394 40.42 -0.65 -56.12
N GLY A 395 41.47 -0.03 -56.64
CA GLY A 395 42.07 1.19 -56.10
C GLY A 395 43.05 0.93 -54.94
N ILE A 396 43.58 2.03 -54.40
CA ILE A 396 44.62 2.02 -53.36
C ILE A 396 44.14 1.41 -52.03
N GLY A 397 42.81 1.38 -51.80
CA GLY A 397 42.15 0.75 -50.67
C GLY A 397 42.46 -0.74 -50.48
N VAL A 398 42.93 -1.44 -51.54
CA VAL A 398 43.45 -2.82 -51.44
C VAL A 398 44.61 -2.91 -50.45
N GLY A 399 45.48 -1.89 -50.41
CA GLY A 399 46.62 -1.84 -49.49
C GLY A 399 46.17 -1.73 -48.05
N LEU A 400 45.17 -0.88 -47.79
CA LEU A 400 44.58 -0.74 -46.46
C LEU A 400 43.91 -2.04 -46.01
N LYS A 401 43.16 -2.70 -46.89
CA LYS A 401 42.53 -3.99 -46.62
C LYS A 401 43.57 -5.08 -46.30
N LEU A 402 44.61 -5.18 -47.10
CA LEU A 402 45.71 -6.12 -46.88
C LEU A 402 46.38 -5.90 -45.53
N LEU A 403 46.65 -4.64 -45.16
CA LEU A 403 47.27 -4.31 -43.89
C LEU A 403 46.41 -4.75 -42.70
N PHE A 404 45.10 -4.50 -42.74
CA PHE A 404 44.17 -4.97 -41.70
C PHE A 404 44.08 -6.51 -41.64
N ASP A 405 44.16 -7.21 -42.76
CA ASP A 405 44.04 -8.68 -42.79
C ASP A 405 45.35 -9.41 -42.45
N THR A 406 46.49 -8.71 -42.49
CA THR A 406 47.82 -9.32 -42.27
C THR A 406 48.54 -8.71 -41.07
N LYS A 407 49.21 -7.57 -41.25
CA LYS A 407 50.09 -6.94 -40.25
C LYS A 407 49.33 -6.37 -39.05
N PHE A 408 48.05 -6.06 -39.21
CA PHE A 408 47.23 -5.39 -38.20
C PHE A 408 45.93 -6.15 -37.88
N PHE A 409 45.95 -7.48 -37.97
CA PHE A 409 44.76 -8.31 -37.70
C PHE A 409 44.21 -8.11 -36.27
N ASP A 410 45.08 -7.86 -35.29
CA ASP A 410 44.71 -7.59 -33.90
C ASP A 410 43.76 -6.40 -33.77
N ILE A 411 43.92 -5.37 -34.61
CA ILE A 411 43.05 -4.18 -34.61
C ILE A 411 41.62 -4.60 -34.98
N GLN A 412 41.45 -5.52 -35.94
CA GLN A 412 40.13 -6.00 -36.31
C GLN A 412 39.46 -6.72 -35.13
N GLU A 413 40.18 -7.55 -34.38
CA GLU A 413 39.63 -8.26 -33.22
C GLU A 413 39.25 -7.28 -32.10
N LYS A 414 40.13 -6.33 -31.78
CA LYS A 414 39.85 -5.25 -30.81
C LYS A 414 38.62 -4.45 -31.21
N PHE A 415 38.53 -4.05 -32.49
CA PHE A 415 37.40 -3.29 -33.00
C PHE A 415 36.09 -4.11 -32.96
N ARG A 416 36.10 -5.41 -33.33
CA ARG A 416 34.90 -6.28 -33.22
C ARG A 416 34.40 -6.38 -31.78
N LYS A 417 35.30 -6.56 -30.81
CA LYS A 417 34.96 -6.60 -29.38
C LYS A 417 34.36 -5.28 -28.92
N PHE A 418 35.00 -4.17 -29.27
CA PHE A 418 34.53 -2.83 -28.97
C PHE A 418 33.15 -2.55 -29.57
N TYR A 419 32.96 -2.84 -30.86
CA TYR A 419 31.69 -2.68 -31.55
C TYR A 419 30.56 -3.47 -30.85
N LYS A 420 30.82 -4.73 -30.48
CA LYS A 420 29.84 -5.56 -29.77
C LYS A 420 29.48 -4.99 -28.39
N GLU A 421 30.46 -4.43 -27.69
CA GLU A 421 30.27 -3.78 -26.38
C GLU A 421 29.38 -2.53 -26.49
N ILE A 422 29.60 -1.69 -27.52
CA ILE A 422 28.77 -0.50 -27.75
C ILE A 422 27.34 -0.87 -28.18
N MET A 423 27.20 -1.82 -29.11
CA MET A 423 25.89 -2.25 -29.59
C MET A 423 25.11 -3.09 -28.58
N GLY A 424 25.78 -3.59 -27.53
CA GLY A 424 25.16 -4.32 -26.42
C GLY A 424 24.68 -3.42 -25.27
N MET A 425 24.79 -2.09 -25.40
CA MET A 425 24.26 -1.15 -24.41
C MET A 425 22.72 -1.12 -24.41
N GLU A 426 22.13 -0.67 -23.31
CA GLU A 426 20.68 -0.41 -23.21
C GLU A 426 20.22 0.55 -24.33
N GLU A 427 18.94 0.46 -24.69
CA GLU A 427 18.34 1.22 -25.79
C GLU A 427 18.61 2.73 -25.63
N ASN A 428 19.06 3.38 -26.72
CA ASN A 428 19.49 4.79 -26.77
C ASN A 428 20.71 5.18 -25.90
N ALA A 429 21.29 4.28 -25.11
CA ALA A 429 22.42 4.61 -24.25
C ALA A 429 23.68 4.96 -25.07
N ALA A 430 23.95 4.24 -26.16
CA ALA A 430 25.11 4.51 -27.01
C ALA A 430 25.03 5.92 -27.63
N GLU A 431 23.89 6.31 -28.19
CA GLU A 431 23.71 7.66 -28.76
C GLU A 431 23.81 8.75 -27.69
N ARG A 432 23.25 8.48 -26.50
CA ARG A 432 23.28 9.43 -25.38
C ARG A 432 24.70 9.70 -24.87
N TYR A 433 25.54 8.66 -24.77
CA TYR A 433 26.87 8.79 -24.16
C TYR A 433 27.99 9.04 -25.16
N LEU A 434 27.83 8.62 -26.41
CA LEU A 434 28.87 8.70 -27.44
C LEU A 434 28.52 9.67 -28.57
N GLY A 435 27.27 10.16 -28.60
CA GLY A 435 26.76 11.02 -29.67
C GLY A 435 26.27 10.25 -30.88
N LYS A 436 25.17 10.74 -31.48
CA LYS A 436 24.55 10.14 -32.67
C LYS A 436 25.50 10.08 -33.87
N GLY A 437 26.33 11.12 -34.05
CA GLY A 437 27.33 11.19 -35.13
C GLY A 437 28.34 10.04 -35.06
N PHE A 438 28.88 9.78 -33.87
CA PHE A 438 29.81 8.68 -33.64
C PHE A 438 29.16 7.32 -33.88
N VAL A 439 27.94 7.07 -33.36
CA VAL A 439 27.24 5.78 -33.53
C VAL A 439 26.96 5.50 -35.02
N LEU A 440 26.57 6.51 -35.79
CA LEU A 440 26.41 6.39 -37.24
C LEU A 440 27.75 6.10 -37.94
N PHE A 441 28.82 6.80 -37.55
CA PHE A 441 30.15 6.58 -38.10
C PHE A 441 30.70 5.19 -37.75
N LEU A 442 30.39 4.66 -36.57
CA LEU A 442 30.88 3.36 -36.09
C LEU A 442 30.51 2.21 -37.04
N ASN A 443 29.33 2.28 -37.68
CA ASN A 443 28.91 1.32 -38.70
C ASN A 443 29.78 1.42 -39.98
N ARG A 444 30.08 2.65 -40.43
CA ARG A 444 31.01 2.87 -41.55
C ARG A 444 32.41 2.37 -41.21
N ALA A 445 32.89 2.65 -40.00
CA ALA A 445 34.19 2.17 -39.51
C ALA A 445 34.26 0.64 -39.45
N LYS A 446 33.17 -0.04 -39.05
CA LYS A 446 33.08 -1.50 -39.08
C LYS A 446 33.29 -2.06 -40.49
N GLU A 447 32.62 -1.50 -41.48
CA GLU A 447 32.75 -1.93 -42.88
C GLU A 447 34.18 -1.74 -43.40
N VAL A 448 34.84 -0.64 -43.03
CA VAL A 448 36.22 -0.36 -43.46
C VAL A 448 37.26 -1.22 -42.74
N ILE A 449 37.19 -1.32 -41.41
CA ILE A 449 38.21 -1.97 -40.58
C ILE A 449 38.07 -3.49 -40.61
N THR A 450 36.84 -3.99 -40.51
CA THR A 450 36.57 -5.44 -40.35
C THR A 450 35.94 -6.09 -41.57
N GLY A 451 35.37 -5.29 -42.48
CA GLY A 451 34.65 -5.73 -43.67
C GLY A 451 35.42 -5.48 -44.97
N ARG A 452 34.67 -5.18 -46.04
CA ARG A 452 35.19 -4.90 -47.39
C ARG A 452 35.21 -3.41 -47.74
N GLY A 453 34.72 -2.53 -46.86
CA GLY A 453 34.59 -1.09 -47.09
C GLY A 453 35.92 -0.38 -47.37
N ALA A 454 37.06 -0.94 -46.97
CA ALA A 454 38.37 -0.42 -47.34
C ALA A 454 38.58 -0.35 -48.86
N LEU A 455 37.95 -1.25 -49.64
CA LEU A 455 38.03 -1.28 -51.10
C LEU A 455 37.27 -0.11 -51.77
N GLU A 456 36.38 0.56 -51.05
CA GLU A 456 35.68 1.76 -51.54
C GLU A 456 36.54 3.04 -51.45
N LEU A 457 37.64 2.97 -50.68
CA LEU A 457 38.61 4.05 -50.49
C LEU A 457 39.65 4.03 -51.63
N LYS A 458 39.20 4.37 -52.84
CA LYS A 458 39.99 4.20 -54.08
C LYS A 458 41.21 5.11 -54.21
N SER A 459 41.33 6.16 -53.41
CA SER A 459 42.43 7.14 -53.47
C SER A 459 43.02 7.46 -52.09
N VAL A 460 44.22 8.03 -52.07
CA VAL A 460 44.91 8.45 -50.83
C VAL A 460 44.08 9.49 -50.07
N GLU A 461 43.42 10.40 -50.77
CA GLU A 461 42.55 11.44 -50.19
C GLU A 461 41.36 10.80 -49.47
N ARG A 462 40.75 9.75 -50.02
CA ARG A 462 39.65 9.01 -49.37
C ARG A 462 40.12 8.26 -48.13
N ILE A 463 41.32 7.68 -48.17
CA ILE A 463 41.93 6.99 -47.02
C ILE A 463 42.23 7.99 -45.89
N LYS A 464 42.83 9.14 -46.23
CA LYS A 464 43.07 10.23 -45.27
C LYS A 464 41.76 10.83 -44.74
N GLY A 465 40.74 10.97 -45.58
CA GLY A 465 39.41 11.42 -45.20
C GLY A 465 38.77 10.48 -44.17
N PHE A 466 38.81 9.16 -44.40
CA PHE A 466 38.34 8.18 -43.42
C PHE A 466 39.05 8.31 -42.06
N ALA A 467 40.38 8.49 -42.07
CA ALA A 467 41.15 8.66 -40.84
C ALA A 467 40.80 9.95 -40.11
N SER A 468 40.60 11.05 -40.85
CA SER A 468 40.16 12.33 -40.30
C SER A 468 38.77 12.24 -39.69
N ASP A 469 37.80 11.67 -40.41
CA ASP A 469 36.45 11.45 -39.92
C ASP A 469 36.46 10.56 -38.66
N PHE A 470 37.28 9.51 -38.64
CA PHE A 470 37.39 8.63 -37.47
C PHE A 470 37.97 9.35 -36.28
N ARG A 471 39.04 10.15 -36.46
CA ARG A 471 39.62 10.95 -35.38
C ARG A 471 38.64 11.99 -34.86
N GLU A 472 37.94 12.71 -35.73
CA GLU A 472 37.00 13.76 -35.36
C GLU A 472 35.80 13.19 -34.59
N THR A 473 35.17 12.14 -35.10
CA THR A 473 34.05 11.47 -34.42
C THR A 473 34.47 10.82 -33.10
N VAL A 474 35.71 10.28 -33.01
CA VAL A 474 36.26 9.81 -31.73
C VAL A 474 36.46 10.97 -30.76
N ALA A 475 36.97 12.12 -31.21
CA ALA A 475 37.14 13.30 -30.36
C ALA A 475 35.80 13.82 -29.82
N GLU A 476 34.76 13.84 -30.65
CA GLU A 476 33.39 14.17 -30.24
C GLU A 476 32.84 13.18 -29.20
N ALA A 477 32.99 11.87 -29.46
CA ALA A 477 32.53 10.84 -28.52
C ALA A 477 33.26 10.93 -27.18
N VAL A 478 34.58 11.18 -27.20
CA VAL A 478 35.38 11.41 -26.00
C VAL A 478 34.88 12.64 -25.25
N ALA A 479 34.58 13.75 -25.93
CA ALA A 479 34.04 14.95 -25.29
C ALA A 479 32.64 14.72 -24.68
N GLU A 480 31.78 13.90 -25.30
CA GLU A 480 30.47 13.54 -24.76
C GLU A 480 30.59 12.64 -23.53
N ILE A 481 31.51 11.66 -23.57
CA ILE A 481 31.89 10.86 -22.42
C ILE A 481 32.37 11.78 -21.29
N GLU A 482 33.29 12.70 -21.56
CA GLU A 482 33.81 13.63 -20.55
C GLU A 482 32.73 14.55 -19.95
N ARG A 483 31.78 15.02 -20.78
CA ARG A 483 30.63 15.79 -20.30
C ARG A 483 29.74 14.95 -19.38
N SER A 484 29.51 13.69 -19.74
CA SER A 484 28.74 12.72 -18.94
C SER A 484 29.45 12.35 -17.63
N LEU A 485 30.79 12.38 -17.63
CA LEU A 485 31.66 12.11 -16.49
C LEU A 485 31.87 13.32 -15.55
N LYS A 486 31.26 14.49 -15.83
CA LYS A 486 31.34 15.65 -14.92
C LYS A 486 30.88 15.35 -13.50
N ASN A 487 29.95 14.40 -13.32
CA ASN A 487 29.55 13.92 -12.00
C ASN A 487 30.52 12.85 -11.50
N ARG A 488 31.68 13.30 -11.01
CA ARG A 488 32.72 12.44 -10.43
C ARG A 488 32.21 11.81 -9.13
N SER A 489 31.88 10.53 -9.19
CA SER A 489 31.50 9.74 -8.03
C SER A 489 32.72 9.05 -7.45
N SER A 490 33.06 9.41 -6.21
CA SER A 490 34.31 9.04 -5.57
C SER A 490 34.10 7.90 -4.55
N ILE A 491 35.16 7.15 -4.31
CA ILE A 491 35.23 6.16 -3.24
C ILE A 491 36.07 6.74 -2.11
N THR A 492 35.54 6.73 -0.88
CA THR A 492 36.31 7.03 0.33
C THR A 492 36.30 5.81 1.25
N VAL A 493 37.48 5.30 1.60
CA VAL A 493 37.63 4.15 2.50
C VAL A 493 38.67 4.41 3.59
N GLY A 494 38.51 3.85 4.78
CA GLY A 494 39.56 3.92 5.81
C GLY A 494 40.78 3.06 5.48
N TYR A 495 40.56 1.85 4.99
CA TYR A 495 41.63 0.91 4.61
C TYR A 495 41.09 -0.07 3.57
N ALA A 496 41.93 -0.56 2.66
CA ALA A 496 41.52 -1.57 1.66
C ALA A 496 42.51 -2.74 1.61
N GLN A 497 41.99 -3.96 1.55
CA GLN A 497 42.80 -5.17 1.46
C GLN A 497 42.18 -6.21 0.55
N HIS A 498 42.97 -6.82 -0.34
CA HIS A 498 42.49 -7.85 -1.27
C HIS A 498 41.22 -7.44 -2.03
N SER A 499 41.08 -6.15 -2.33
CA SER A 499 39.83 -5.55 -2.80
C SER A 499 39.99 -4.94 -4.19
N ILE A 500 38.86 -4.64 -4.83
CA ILE A 500 38.78 -3.90 -6.08
C ILE A 500 37.97 -2.63 -5.82
N LEU A 501 38.56 -1.47 -6.09
CA LEU A 501 37.92 -0.16 -5.97
C LEU A 501 37.84 0.49 -7.35
N GLU A 502 36.63 0.76 -7.84
CA GLU A 502 36.38 1.38 -9.14
C GLU A 502 35.55 2.66 -8.97
N ALA A 503 36.17 3.82 -9.14
CA ALA A 503 35.49 5.11 -9.00
C ALA A 503 35.51 5.88 -10.33
N ALA A 504 34.37 6.44 -10.71
CA ALA A 504 34.33 7.43 -11.79
C ALA A 504 35.04 8.75 -11.39
N GLY A 505 35.17 9.01 -10.09
CA GLY A 505 35.91 10.14 -9.52
C GLY A 505 37.19 9.69 -8.82
N ASP A 506 37.45 10.29 -7.66
CA ASP A 506 38.64 10.05 -6.88
C ASP A 506 38.51 8.77 -6.04
N VAL A 507 39.65 8.18 -5.68
CA VAL A 507 39.73 7.15 -4.63
C VAL A 507 40.57 7.69 -3.49
N ILE A 508 39.94 7.85 -2.33
CA ILE A 508 40.51 8.47 -1.15
C ILE A 508 40.60 7.41 -0.05
N ILE A 509 41.82 7.13 0.40
CA ILE A 509 42.08 6.27 1.55
C ILE A 509 42.41 7.15 2.75
N THR A 510 41.58 7.15 3.79
CA THR A 510 41.73 8.04 4.94
C THR A 510 42.62 7.48 6.05
N GLY A 511 42.70 6.15 6.16
CA GLY A 511 43.53 5.45 7.15
C GLY A 511 44.88 5.02 6.58
N ARG A 512 45.41 3.89 7.10
CA ARG A 512 46.82 3.51 6.94
C ARG A 512 47.27 3.25 5.49
N GLY A 513 46.35 2.91 4.58
CA GLY A 513 46.72 2.58 3.21
C GLY A 513 45.90 1.46 2.59
N ALA A 514 46.47 0.81 1.58
CA ALA A 514 45.90 -0.40 0.99
C ALA A 514 46.95 -1.49 0.76
N TYR A 515 46.48 -2.74 0.80
CA TYR A 515 47.29 -3.94 0.63
C TYR A 515 46.68 -4.88 -0.42
N ASN A 516 47.47 -5.34 -1.39
CA ASN A 516 47.02 -6.24 -2.46
C ASN A 516 45.67 -5.83 -3.08
N THR A 517 45.53 -4.56 -3.42
CA THR A 517 44.26 -3.97 -3.88
C THR A 517 44.41 -3.49 -5.32
N LYS A 518 43.33 -3.57 -6.10
CA LYS A 518 43.26 -2.95 -7.42
C LYS A 518 42.41 -1.69 -7.34
N ILE A 519 42.95 -0.56 -7.80
CA ILE A 519 42.29 0.73 -7.77
C ILE A 519 42.21 1.26 -9.20
N TYR A 520 40.99 1.53 -9.65
CA TYR A 520 40.70 2.20 -10.91
C TYR A 520 39.97 3.50 -10.60
N ALA A 521 40.59 4.64 -10.93
CA ALA A 521 40.06 5.96 -10.59
C ALA A 521 39.98 6.85 -11.83
N GLY A 522 38.79 7.38 -12.12
CA GLY A 522 38.58 8.42 -13.12
C GLY A 522 39.13 9.79 -12.71
N GLY A 523 39.48 9.95 -11.43
CA GLY A 523 40.18 11.10 -10.86
C GLY A 523 41.46 10.67 -10.14
N ASN A 524 41.79 11.36 -9.05
CA ASN A 524 43.02 11.17 -8.29
C ASN A 524 42.93 9.96 -7.35
N VAL A 525 44.09 9.41 -6.97
CA VAL A 525 44.20 8.43 -5.89
C VAL A 525 45.08 9.00 -4.78
N VAL A 526 44.52 9.12 -3.58
CA VAL A 526 45.19 9.76 -2.44
C VAL A 526 45.08 8.88 -1.21
N VAL A 527 46.22 8.61 -0.56
CA VAL A 527 46.25 8.10 0.81
C VAL A 527 46.55 9.27 1.74
N LYS A 528 45.55 9.70 2.52
CA LYS A 528 45.64 10.92 3.34
C LYS A 528 46.56 10.79 4.56
N ASN A 529 46.81 9.58 5.04
CA ASN A 529 47.69 9.36 6.18
C ASN A 529 49.12 9.77 5.83
N GLU A 530 49.78 10.53 6.71
CA GLU A 530 51.13 11.05 6.49
C GLU A 530 52.18 9.97 6.23
N ARG A 531 51.97 8.77 6.79
CA ARG A 531 52.79 7.56 6.55
C ARG A 531 52.00 6.47 5.84
N GLY A 532 51.04 6.89 5.03
CA GLY A 532 50.15 6.02 4.30
C GLY A 532 50.86 5.21 3.22
N PHE A 533 50.49 3.94 3.09
CA PHE A 533 51.14 3.03 2.15
C PHE A 533 50.21 2.47 1.08
N PHE A 534 50.81 2.02 -0.02
CA PHE A 534 50.18 1.11 -0.96
C PHE A 534 51.13 -0.05 -1.26
N ARG A 535 50.75 -1.24 -0.79
CA ARG A 535 51.62 -2.43 -0.74
C ARG A 535 50.99 -3.56 -1.54
N GLY A 536 51.49 -3.80 -2.74
CA GLY A 536 50.99 -4.86 -3.60
C GLY A 536 49.69 -4.49 -4.30
N GLY A 537 49.58 -4.89 -5.58
CA GLY A 537 48.42 -4.64 -6.42
C GLY A 537 48.68 -3.55 -7.47
N GLU A 538 47.59 -2.92 -7.91
CA GLU A 538 47.59 -2.04 -9.09
C GLU A 538 46.78 -0.77 -8.83
N ILE A 539 47.32 0.37 -9.25
CA ILE A 539 46.60 1.64 -9.34
C ILE A 539 46.64 2.09 -10.79
N VAL A 540 45.47 2.32 -11.37
CA VAL A 540 45.29 3.01 -12.65
C VAL A 540 44.41 4.22 -12.39
N SER A 541 44.95 5.42 -12.60
CA SER A 541 44.30 6.67 -12.27
C SER A 541 44.40 7.63 -13.44
N GLU A 542 43.29 8.25 -13.81
CA GLU A 542 43.25 9.32 -14.81
C GLU A 542 43.74 10.66 -14.26
N GLY A 543 43.75 10.79 -12.94
CA GLY A 543 44.33 11.91 -12.21
C GLY A 543 45.76 11.62 -11.74
N SER A 544 46.18 12.37 -10.72
CA SER A 544 47.46 12.18 -10.06
C SER A 544 47.33 11.21 -8.87
N VAL A 545 48.45 10.58 -8.50
CA VAL A 545 48.55 9.65 -7.38
C VAL A 545 49.45 10.25 -6.31
N GLU A 546 48.98 10.32 -5.05
CA GLU A 546 49.73 10.82 -3.90
C GLU A 546 49.68 9.82 -2.75
N ILE A 547 50.82 9.16 -2.50
CA ILE A 547 50.96 8.09 -1.51
C ILE A 547 52.37 8.15 -0.91
N TYR A 548 52.50 8.18 0.42
CA TYR A 548 53.79 8.32 1.08
C TYR A 548 54.75 7.15 0.79
N GLU A 549 54.28 5.90 0.95
CA GLU A 549 55.09 4.69 0.75
C GLU A 549 54.49 3.77 -0.33
N LEU A 550 55.27 3.45 -1.37
CA LEU A 550 54.90 2.51 -2.43
C LEU A 550 55.73 1.22 -2.34
N GLY A 551 55.04 0.07 -2.36
CA GLY A 551 55.66 -1.24 -2.22
C GLY A 551 56.03 -1.60 -0.77
N SER A 552 56.70 -2.72 -0.58
CA SER A 552 57.19 -3.17 0.73
C SER A 552 58.61 -3.70 0.63
N ALA A 553 59.33 -3.73 1.75
CA ALA A 553 60.67 -4.29 1.83
C ALA A 553 60.74 -5.77 1.39
N GLY A 554 59.64 -6.51 1.48
CA GLY A 554 59.52 -7.88 0.99
C GLY A 554 59.32 -8.00 -0.53
N GLY A 555 59.43 -6.91 -1.28
CA GLY A 555 59.32 -6.92 -2.74
C GLY A 555 57.89 -7.02 -3.28
N ALA A 556 56.89 -6.50 -2.55
CA ALA A 556 55.50 -6.59 -2.98
C ALA A 556 55.29 -5.94 -4.36
N VAL A 557 54.88 -6.76 -5.34
CA VAL A 557 54.66 -6.34 -6.73
C VAL A 557 53.58 -5.26 -6.79
N THR A 558 53.99 -4.05 -7.13
CA THR A 558 53.14 -2.86 -7.09
C THR A 558 53.23 -2.13 -8.42
N PHE A 559 52.10 -1.84 -9.04
CA PHE A 559 52.04 -1.08 -10.29
C PHE A 559 51.18 0.18 -10.12
N VAL A 560 51.70 1.32 -10.57
CA VAL A 560 50.96 2.59 -10.57
C VAL A 560 51.07 3.21 -11.96
N SER A 561 49.92 3.56 -12.56
CA SER A 561 49.85 4.13 -13.90
C SER A 561 48.98 5.39 -13.91
N VAL A 562 49.51 6.47 -14.49
CA VAL A 562 48.80 7.72 -14.77
C VAL A 562 49.04 8.22 -16.20
N PRO A 563 48.13 9.00 -16.80
CA PRO A 563 48.32 9.63 -18.11
C PRO A 563 49.52 10.58 -18.18
N ALA A 564 49.89 10.94 -19.40
CA ALA A 564 50.89 12.00 -19.61
C ALA A 564 50.40 13.33 -19.01
N GLY A 565 51.29 14.06 -18.33
CA GLY A 565 50.97 15.32 -17.66
C GLY A 565 50.49 15.19 -16.21
N GLN A 566 50.13 13.98 -15.76
CA GLN A 566 49.81 13.70 -14.37
C GLN A 566 51.05 13.32 -13.55
N LYS A 567 50.93 13.35 -12.22
CA LYS A 567 52.05 13.13 -11.29
C LYS A 567 51.81 11.92 -10.39
N ILE A 568 52.89 11.21 -10.09
CA ILE A 568 52.94 10.21 -9.02
C ILE A 568 53.88 10.75 -7.94
N LYS A 569 53.34 11.13 -6.78
CA LYS A 569 54.07 11.69 -5.64
C LYS A 569 54.23 10.63 -4.55
N TYR A 570 55.48 10.40 -4.14
CA TYR A 570 55.85 9.46 -3.08
C TYR A 570 57.10 9.94 -2.34
N THR A 571 57.29 9.44 -1.11
CA THR A 571 58.48 9.68 -0.29
C THR A 571 59.35 8.44 -0.20
N VAL A 572 58.74 7.27 -0.03
CA VAL A 572 59.41 5.97 0.06
C VAL A 572 58.92 5.08 -1.07
N VAL A 573 59.85 4.45 -1.78
CA VAL A 573 59.55 3.46 -2.83
C VAL A 573 60.45 2.26 -2.66
N HIS A 574 59.86 1.06 -2.66
CA HIS A 574 60.57 -0.20 -2.47
C HIS A 574 60.81 -0.93 -3.79
N SER A 575 61.60 -2.01 -3.72
CA SER A 575 61.75 -2.95 -4.83
C SER A 575 60.42 -3.65 -5.18
N GLY A 576 60.28 -4.03 -6.45
CA GLY A 576 59.03 -4.62 -6.97
C GLY A 576 58.00 -3.59 -7.44
N VAL A 577 58.30 -2.28 -7.32
CA VAL A 577 57.43 -1.20 -7.77
C VAL A 577 57.70 -0.85 -9.23
N ARG A 578 56.63 -0.66 -10.02
CA ARG A 578 56.66 -0.14 -11.38
C ARG A 578 55.74 1.08 -11.49
N LEU A 579 56.29 2.20 -11.93
CA LEU A 579 55.54 3.45 -12.12
C LEU A 579 55.48 3.78 -13.61
N LYS A 580 54.29 4.09 -14.12
CA LYS A 580 54.05 4.50 -15.51
C LYS A 580 53.41 5.88 -15.55
N VAL A 581 54.01 6.80 -16.30
CA VAL A 581 53.47 8.14 -16.59
C VAL A 581 53.44 8.30 -18.10
N GLY A 582 52.25 8.35 -18.69
CA GLY A 582 52.10 8.31 -20.15
C GLY A 582 52.73 7.04 -20.75
N SER A 583 53.71 7.19 -21.64
CA SER A 583 54.47 6.08 -22.23
C SER A 583 55.71 5.67 -21.43
N THR A 584 56.15 6.50 -20.47
CA THR A 584 57.38 6.28 -19.70
C THR A 584 57.14 5.33 -18.54
N ILE A 585 58.00 4.32 -18.38
CA ILE A 585 57.95 3.35 -17.27
C ILE A 585 59.26 3.41 -16.48
N LYS A 586 59.16 3.55 -15.16
CA LYS A 586 60.28 3.43 -14.22
C LYS A 586 60.07 2.18 -13.36
N LYS A 587 61.07 1.29 -13.33
CA LYS A 587 61.08 0.08 -12.50
C LYS A 587 62.04 0.25 -11.34
N PHE A 588 61.64 -0.25 -10.17
CA PHE A 588 62.46 -0.30 -8.97
C PHE A 588 62.72 -1.79 -8.65
N GLU A 589 63.92 -2.26 -8.97
CA GLU A 589 64.35 -3.64 -8.78
C GLU A 589 65.39 -3.71 -7.65
N MET A 590 65.41 -4.81 -6.90
CA MET A 590 66.50 -5.06 -5.95
C MET A 590 67.78 -5.34 -6.73
N LYS A 591 68.86 -4.61 -6.43
CA LYS A 591 70.19 -4.97 -6.91
C LYS A 591 70.75 -6.05 -5.99
N ILE A 592 71.40 -7.05 -6.57
CA ILE A 592 71.95 -8.22 -5.86
C ILE A 592 72.94 -7.81 -4.74
N GLY A 593 73.55 -6.62 -4.81
CA GLY A 593 74.46 -6.09 -3.79
C GLY A 593 73.81 -5.48 -2.53
N ASP A 594 72.50 -5.22 -2.52
CA ASP A 594 71.82 -4.61 -1.36
C ASP A 594 71.48 -5.64 -0.25
N LEU A 595 71.64 -6.95 -0.56
CA LEU A 595 71.46 -8.06 0.40
C LEU A 595 72.58 -8.09 1.46
N GLU A 596 73.82 -7.77 1.07
CA GLU A 596 74.98 -7.79 1.99
C GLU A 596 74.89 -6.67 3.05
N ASP A 597 74.28 -5.53 2.71
CA ASP A 597 74.11 -4.40 3.63
C ASP A 597 72.92 -4.58 4.61
N GLN A 598 71.93 -5.40 4.27
CA GLN A 598 70.85 -5.76 5.21
C GLN A 598 71.27 -6.84 6.21
N GLU A 599 72.15 -7.77 5.83
CA GLU A 599 72.71 -8.75 6.77
C GLU A 599 73.72 -8.13 7.74
N ARG A 600 74.40 -7.04 7.36
CA ARG A 600 75.28 -6.27 8.27
C ARG A 600 74.55 -5.34 9.24
N ARG A 601 73.25 -5.10 9.04
CA ARG A 601 72.42 -4.20 9.87
C ARG A 601 71.38 -4.92 10.73
N LYS A 602 71.29 -6.25 10.65
CA LYS A 602 70.69 -7.10 11.69
C LYS A 602 71.75 -7.48 12.70
#